data_AF-A0A133USC0-F1
#
_entry.id   AF-A0A133USC0-F1
#
_cell.length_a   1.000
_cell.length_b   1.000
_cell.length_c   1.000
_cell.angle_alpha   90.00
_cell.angle_beta   90.00
_cell.angle_gamma   90.00
#
_symmetry.space_group_name_H-M   'P 1'
#
loop_
_entity.id
_entity.type
_entity.pdbx_description
1 polymer ?
#
loop_
_entity_poly.entity_id
_entity_poly.type
_entity_poly.pdbx_seq_one_letter_code
_entity_poly.pdbx_strand_id
1 'polypeptide(L)'
;MELESLGKVKDWLFKHISSAVAPLLLLFQSIPVVGFMGLMLFPIATYLFSLFWKMPSASKFEILTLFLSKRLILGRIIALSGFIIFLVGLVSLIRGRGKIVKTKFYSLVRHPQYLGFIIMTWGISIMSLQHVRVAGWYVRWGWGYLPLPIGWLLMALSYVLLACWEEWYLTKKHSREYQEYRQKVPFMFPLPYSPKIPEPLSTLVIVLIFAFSLILF
;
A
#
# COMPACT_ATOMS: atom_id res chain seq x y z
N MET A 1 -32.59 -13.01 18.49
CA MET A 1 -32.01 -13.92 17.48
C MET A 1 -31.61 -13.17 16.20
N GLU A 2 -32.46 -12.28 15.65
CA GLU A 2 -32.12 -11.47 14.47
C GLU A 2 -30.95 -10.48 14.67
N LEU A 3 -30.89 -9.78 15.82
CA LEU A 3 -29.82 -8.82 16.14
C LEU A 3 -28.42 -9.48 16.23
N GLU A 4 -28.37 -10.73 16.67
CA GLU A 4 -27.12 -11.49 16.77
C GLU A 4 -26.65 -11.98 15.39
N SER A 5 -27.60 -12.32 14.50
CA SER A 5 -27.31 -12.68 13.11
C SER A 5 -26.80 -11.46 12.30
N LEU A 6 -27.40 -10.28 12.51
CA LEU A 6 -26.99 -9.02 11.89
C LEU A 6 -25.58 -8.60 12.33
N GLY A 7 -25.25 -8.78 13.61
CA GLY A 7 -23.90 -8.56 14.13
C GLY A 7 -22.85 -9.47 13.46
N LYS A 8 -23.16 -10.78 13.34
CA LYS A 8 -22.26 -11.76 12.70
C LYS A 8 -22.06 -11.47 11.20
N VAL A 9 -23.10 -11.06 10.49
CA VAL A 9 -23.01 -10.68 9.06
C VAL A 9 -22.19 -9.40 8.88
N LYS A 10 -22.41 -8.38 9.71
CA LYS A 10 -21.64 -7.13 9.66
C LYS A 10 -20.15 -7.36 9.94
N ASP A 11 -19.86 -8.22 10.91
CA ASP A 11 -18.49 -8.60 11.27
C ASP A 11 -17.79 -9.41 10.17
N TRP A 12 -18.53 -10.32 9.52
CA TRP A 12 -18.04 -11.08 8.39
C TRP A 12 -17.76 -10.17 7.19
N LEU A 13 -18.70 -9.29 6.85
CA LEU A 13 -18.54 -8.30 5.77
C LEU A 13 -17.35 -7.38 6.04
N PHE A 14 -17.21 -6.83 7.24
CA PHE A 14 -16.11 -5.93 7.58
C PHE A 14 -14.74 -6.59 7.41
N LYS A 15 -14.60 -7.84 7.89
CA LYS A 15 -13.35 -8.60 7.78
C LYS A 15 -12.95 -8.91 6.34
N HIS A 16 -13.93 -9.21 5.48
CA HIS A 16 -13.67 -9.49 4.07
C HIS A 16 -13.47 -8.21 3.27
N ILE A 17 -14.20 -7.14 3.58
CA ILE A 17 -14.09 -5.84 2.90
C ILE A 17 -12.74 -5.20 3.21
N SER A 18 -12.28 -5.11 4.47
CA SER A 18 -10.98 -4.49 4.76
C SER A 18 -9.81 -5.24 4.12
N SER A 19 -9.87 -6.58 4.15
CA SER A 19 -8.86 -7.45 3.52
C SER A 19 -8.92 -7.44 1.99
N ALA A 20 -10.08 -7.21 1.37
CA ALA A 20 -10.25 -7.19 -0.09
C ALA A 20 -10.05 -5.80 -0.70
N VAL A 21 -10.43 -4.73 0.01
CA VAL A 21 -10.31 -3.34 -0.46
C VAL A 21 -8.84 -2.92 -0.57
N ALA A 22 -7.98 -3.38 0.33
CA ALA A 22 -6.58 -2.99 0.29
C ALA A 22 -5.82 -3.49 -0.96
N PRO A 23 -5.95 -4.76 -1.39
CA PRO A 23 -5.47 -5.19 -2.71
C PRO A 23 -6.15 -4.48 -3.88
N LEU A 24 -7.43 -4.09 -3.77
CA LEU A 24 -8.12 -3.34 -4.82
C LEU A 24 -7.50 -1.95 -5.01
N LEU A 25 -7.03 -1.30 -3.94
CA LEU A 25 -6.32 -0.03 -4.04
C LEU A 25 -5.01 -0.14 -4.83
N LEU A 26 -4.35 -1.30 -4.82
CA LEU A 26 -3.19 -1.53 -5.69
C LEU A 26 -3.54 -1.53 -7.17
N LEU A 27 -4.77 -1.89 -7.54
CA LEU A 27 -5.16 -1.83 -8.94
C LEU A 27 -5.01 -0.40 -9.46
N PHE A 28 -5.21 0.61 -8.63
CA PHE A 28 -5.05 2.02 -9.00
C PHE A 28 -3.59 2.51 -9.00
N GLN A 29 -2.61 1.66 -8.68
CA GLN A 29 -1.19 2.03 -8.69
C GLN A 29 -0.64 2.08 -10.12
N SER A 30 0.07 3.16 -10.43
CA SER A 30 0.82 3.30 -11.68
C SER A 30 2.11 2.47 -11.64
N ILE A 31 2.41 1.78 -12.74
CA ILE A 31 3.64 1.00 -12.97
C ILE A 31 4.41 1.63 -14.15
N PRO A 32 5.75 1.62 -14.16
CA PRO A 32 6.51 2.05 -15.33
C PRO A 32 6.19 1.18 -16.56
N VAL A 33 5.84 1.81 -17.68
CA VAL A 33 5.61 1.15 -18.97
C VAL A 33 6.53 1.78 -20.00
N VAL A 34 7.34 0.96 -20.69
CA VAL A 34 8.41 1.40 -21.60
C VAL A 34 7.92 1.59 -23.05
N GLY A 35 6.81 0.97 -23.45
CA GLY A 35 6.34 0.87 -24.84
C GLY A 35 5.00 1.54 -25.12
N PHE A 36 4.35 2.15 -24.13
CA PHE A 36 3.10 2.88 -24.32
C PHE A 36 3.34 4.39 -24.24
N MET A 37 3.23 5.06 -25.38
CA MET A 37 3.43 6.51 -25.59
C MET A 37 2.29 7.39 -25.03
N GLY A 38 1.54 6.93 -24.04
CA GLY A 38 0.39 7.63 -23.46
C GLY A 38 0.44 7.63 -21.93
N LEU A 39 -0.17 8.66 -21.32
CA LEU A 39 -0.30 8.92 -19.89
C LEU A 39 -0.22 7.65 -19.01
N MET A 40 0.55 7.69 -17.91
CA MET A 40 0.70 6.64 -16.90
C MET A 40 -0.59 6.44 -16.08
N LEU A 41 -1.67 6.13 -16.79
CA LEU A 41 -3.07 6.28 -16.40
C LEU A 41 -3.79 4.93 -16.37
N PHE A 42 -3.05 3.85 -16.53
CA PHE A 42 -3.62 2.51 -16.57
C PHE A 42 -3.36 1.82 -15.24
N PRO A 43 -4.41 1.64 -14.41
CA PRO A 43 -4.42 0.66 -13.33
C PRO A 43 -3.61 -0.60 -13.66
N ILE A 44 -2.97 -1.24 -12.67
CA ILE A 44 -2.24 -2.51 -12.85
C ILE A 44 -3.03 -3.49 -13.73
N ALA A 45 -4.35 -3.58 -13.53
CA ALA A 45 -5.26 -4.39 -14.33
C ALA A 45 -5.16 -4.10 -15.85
N THR A 46 -5.15 -2.84 -16.24
CA THR A 46 -5.06 -2.42 -17.64
C THR A 46 -3.66 -2.55 -18.23
N TYR A 47 -2.61 -2.39 -17.42
CA TYR A 47 -1.23 -2.72 -17.84
C TYR A 47 -1.08 -4.22 -18.13
N LEU A 48 -1.56 -5.07 -17.22
CA LEU A 48 -1.55 -6.52 -17.43
C LEU A 48 -2.34 -6.89 -18.69
N PHE A 49 -3.54 -6.32 -18.86
CA PHE A 49 -4.34 -6.54 -20.06
C PHE A 49 -3.62 -6.11 -21.35
N SER A 50 -2.97 -4.94 -21.37
CA SER A 50 -2.28 -4.44 -22.57
C SER A 50 -1.01 -5.23 -22.90
N LEU A 51 -0.27 -5.67 -21.89
CA LEU A 51 0.97 -6.46 -22.05
C LEU A 51 0.70 -7.81 -22.71
N PHE A 52 -0.40 -8.48 -22.34
CA PHE A 52 -0.75 -9.78 -22.90
C PHE A 52 -1.55 -9.69 -24.21
N TRP A 53 -2.39 -8.66 -24.40
CA TRP A 53 -3.33 -8.62 -25.52
C TRP A 53 -2.89 -7.74 -26.70
N LYS A 54 -2.21 -6.60 -26.45
CA LYS A 54 -1.92 -5.61 -27.50
C LYS A 54 -0.51 -5.74 -28.10
N MET A 55 0.50 -6.06 -27.30
CA MET A 55 1.91 -6.02 -27.75
C MET A 55 2.76 -7.15 -27.16
N PRO A 56 2.52 -8.41 -27.57
CA PRO A 56 3.29 -9.56 -27.09
C PRO A 56 4.79 -9.45 -27.41
N SER A 57 5.18 -8.76 -28.47
CA SER A 57 6.59 -8.53 -28.84
C SER A 57 7.33 -7.57 -27.89
N ALA A 58 6.65 -6.55 -27.36
CA ALA A 58 7.22 -5.59 -26.40
C ALA A 58 7.29 -6.17 -24.98
N SER A 59 6.45 -7.16 -24.65
CA SER A 59 6.35 -7.76 -23.31
C SER A 59 7.70 -8.25 -22.74
N LYS A 60 8.55 -8.87 -23.57
CA LYS A 60 9.87 -9.37 -23.14
C LYS A 60 10.79 -8.22 -22.74
N PHE A 61 10.82 -7.15 -23.54
CA PHE A 61 11.67 -5.98 -23.28
C PHE A 61 11.23 -5.22 -22.03
N GLU A 62 9.91 -5.09 -21.82
CA GLU A 62 9.29 -4.52 -20.62
C GLU A 62 9.69 -5.29 -19.36
N ILE A 63 9.49 -6.62 -19.37
CA ILE A 63 9.83 -7.50 -18.26
C ILE A 63 11.33 -7.42 -17.96
N LEU A 64 12.19 -7.51 -18.98
CA LEU A 64 13.63 -7.38 -18.79
C LEU A 64 14.00 -6.02 -18.20
N THR A 65 13.34 -4.94 -18.61
CA THR A 65 13.62 -3.60 -18.07
C THR A 65 13.16 -3.49 -16.61
N LEU A 66 11.93 -3.91 -16.31
CA LEU A 66 11.37 -3.86 -14.95
C LEU A 66 12.19 -4.70 -13.95
N PHE A 67 12.63 -5.89 -14.36
CA PHE A 67 13.30 -6.86 -13.48
C PHE A 67 14.83 -6.86 -13.52
N LEU A 68 15.47 -6.39 -14.61
CA LEU A 68 16.94 -6.45 -14.77
C LEU A 68 17.61 -5.09 -14.97
N SER A 69 16.87 -4.01 -15.24
CA SER A 69 17.50 -2.69 -15.36
C SER A 69 18.20 -2.27 -14.06
N LYS A 70 19.49 -1.93 -14.16
CA LYS A 70 20.29 -1.42 -13.03
C LYS A 70 19.77 -0.08 -12.49
N ARG A 71 19.11 0.72 -13.35
CA ARG A 71 18.60 2.05 -12.97
C ARG A 71 17.42 1.99 -12.01
N LEU A 72 16.60 0.94 -12.13
CA LEU A 72 15.43 0.72 -11.30
C LEU A 72 15.74 -0.03 -9.99
N ILE A 73 17.02 -0.31 -9.71
CA ILE A 73 17.41 -1.18 -8.59
C ILE A 73 16.94 -0.65 -7.24
N LEU A 74 17.03 0.67 -7.03
CA LEU A 74 16.60 1.31 -5.78
C LEU A 74 15.10 1.10 -5.55
N GLY A 75 14.27 1.54 -6.51
CA GLY A 75 12.82 1.40 -6.41
C GLY A 75 12.40 -0.08 -6.35
N ARG A 76 13.11 -0.98 -7.03
CA ARG A 76 12.87 -2.43 -6.99
C ARG A 76 13.16 -3.03 -5.62
N ILE A 77 14.27 -2.70 -4.98
CA ILE A 77 14.62 -3.18 -3.64
C ILE A 77 13.55 -2.72 -2.63
N ILE A 78 13.13 -1.45 -2.72
CA ILE A 78 12.07 -0.89 -1.88
C ILE A 78 10.72 -1.57 -2.15
N ALA A 79 10.37 -1.76 -3.43
CA ALA A 79 9.12 -2.42 -3.80
C ALA A 79 9.07 -3.87 -3.29
N LEU A 80 10.16 -4.63 -3.46
CA LEU A 80 10.28 -6.01 -2.99
C LEU A 80 10.24 -6.11 -1.47
N SER A 81 10.91 -5.20 -0.75
CA SER A 81 10.87 -5.21 0.72
C SER A 81 9.45 -4.91 1.24
N GLY A 82 8.76 -3.92 0.66
CA GLY A 82 7.36 -3.65 0.95
C GLY A 82 6.44 -4.83 0.64
N PHE A 83 6.66 -5.51 -0.49
CA PHE A 83 5.90 -6.70 -0.86
C PHE A 83 6.08 -7.86 0.13
N ILE A 84 7.32 -8.10 0.59
CA ILE A 84 7.60 -9.12 1.61
C ILE A 84 6.90 -8.77 2.93
N ILE A 85 6.97 -7.51 3.37
CA ILE A 85 6.27 -7.04 4.57
C ILE A 85 4.76 -7.25 4.44
N PHE A 86 4.19 -6.93 3.28
CA PHE A 86 2.78 -7.16 2.98
C PHE A 86 2.42 -8.65 3.07
N LEU A 87 3.18 -9.54 2.42
CA LEU A 87 2.93 -10.98 2.45
C LEU A 87 2.99 -11.54 3.87
N VAL A 88 3.98 -11.12 4.67
CA VAL A 88 4.10 -11.54 6.07
C VAL A 88 2.91 -11.04 6.89
N GLY A 89 2.47 -9.80 6.68
CA GLY A 89 1.27 -9.24 7.30
C GLY A 89 0.01 -10.01 6.92
N LEU A 90 -0.19 -10.26 5.63
CA LEU A 90 -1.35 -10.99 5.09
C LEU A 90 -1.41 -12.42 5.61
N VAL A 91 -0.29 -13.16 5.56
CA VAL A 91 -0.23 -14.54 6.07
C VAL A 91 -0.53 -14.56 7.57
N SER A 92 -0.03 -13.59 8.33
CA SER A 92 -0.31 -13.47 9.76
C SER A 92 -1.79 -13.17 10.03
N LEU A 93 -2.41 -12.30 9.23
CA LEU A 93 -3.85 -12.00 9.32
C LEU A 93 -4.72 -13.24 9.03
N ILE A 94 -4.42 -13.97 7.96
CA ILE A 94 -5.15 -15.18 7.55
C ILE A 94 -4.99 -16.26 8.63
N ARG A 95 -3.77 -16.49 9.12
CA ARG A 95 -3.49 -17.46 10.20
C ARG A 95 -4.17 -17.09 11.51
N GLY A 96 -4.35 -15.79 11.77
CA GLY A 96 -5.00 -15.26 12.97
C GLY A 96 -6.49 -15.57 13.13
N ARG A 97 -7.16 -16.11 12.10
CA ARG A 97 -8.56 -16.57 12.09
C ARG A 97 -9.59 -15.61 12.74
N GLY A 98 -9.32 -14.32 12.86
CA GLY A 98 -10.24 -13.32 13.43
C GLY A 98 -10.14 -13.10 14.94
N LYS A 99 -9.07 -13.59 15.59
CA LYS A 99 -8.65 -13.11 16.93
C LYS A 99 -7.63 -11.97 16.76
N ILE A 100 -7.39 -11.18 17.80
CA ILE A 100 -6.33 -10.16 17.79
C ILE A 100 -5.00 -10.90 17.55
N VAL A 101 -4.42 -10.69 16.37
CA VAL A 101 -3.21 -11.38 15.96
C VAL A 101 -2.03 -10.68 16.62
N LYS A 102 -1.50 -11.26 17.70
CA LYS A 102 -0.32 -10.75 18.42
C LYS A 102 0.99 -11.41 17.98
N THR A 103 1.04 -11.98 16.77
CA THR A 103 2.25 -12.64 16.22
C THR A 103 3.42 -11.66 16.07
N LYS A 104 4.66 -12.16 16.04
CA LYS A 104 5.93 -11.39 16.04
C LYS A 104 5.97 -10.11 15.17
N PHE A 105 5.31 -10.08 14.01
CA PHE A 105 5.30 -8.89 13.16
C PHE A 105 4.24 -7.86 13.58
N TYR A 106 3.08 -8.34 14.04
CA TYR A 106 2.04 -7.54 14.68
C TYR A 106 2.44 -7.07 16.09
N SER A 107 3.49 -7.62 16.70
CA SER A 107 4.07 -7.01 17.92
C SER A 107 5.00 -5.83 17.62
N LEU A 108 5.39 -5.62 16.35
CA LEU A 108 6.23 -4.49 15.95
C LEU A 108 5.40 -3.29 15.47
N VAL A 109 4.36 -3.54 14.69
CA VAL A 109 3.43 -2.52 14.18
C VAL A 109 2.01 -3.11 14.09
N ARG A 110 0.97 -2.30 14.32
CA ARG A 110 -0.42 -2.79 14.36
C ARG A 110 -0.98 -3.11 12.97
N HIS A 111 -0.53 -2.40 11.95
CA HIS A 111 -0.97 -2.61 10.56
C HIS A 111 0.19 -2.91 9.58
N PRO A 112 0.86 -4.07 9.72
CA PRO A 112 1.98 -4.41 8.86
C PRO A 112 1.59 -4.60 7.39
N GLN A 113 0.36 -5.03 7.12
CA GLN A 113 -0.15 -5.16 5.75
C GLN A 113 -0.20 -3.81 5.02
N TYR A 114 -0.71 -2.76 5.67
CA TYR A 114 -0.81 -1.43 5.07
C TYR A 114 0.56 -0.76 4.98
N LEU A 115 1.43 -0.98 5.98
CA LEU A 115 2.84 -0.57 5.90
C LEU A 115 3.51 -1.18 4.66
N GLY A 116 3.32 -2.49 4.44
CA GLY A 116 3.85 -3.19 3.28
C GLY A 116 3.35 -2.59 1.96
N PHE A 117 2.05 -2.29 1.85
CA PHE A 117 1.50 -1.62 0.66
C PHE A 117 2.10 -0.23 0.44
N ILE A 118 2.18 0.61 1.47
CA ILE A 118 2.73 1.97 1.36
C ILE A 118 4.19 1.93 0.90
N ILE A 119 5.03 1.06 1.49
CA ILE A 119 6.44 0.91 1.10
C ILE A 119 6.54 0.37 -0.33
N MET A 120 5.74 -0.64 -0.66
CA MET A 120 5.77 -1.26 -1.98
C MET A 120 5.39 -0.27 -3.08
N THR A 121 4.26 0.42 -2.92
CA THR A 121 3.79 1.39 -3.91
C THR A 121 4.72 2.60 -4.00
N TRP A 122 5.38 2.98 -2.90
CA TRP A 122 6.41 4.03 -2.93
C TRP A 122 7.61 3.60 -3.78
N GLY A 123 8.08 2.36 -3.63
CA GLY A 123 9.14 1.79 -4.48
C GLY A 123 8.75 1.75 -5.96
N ILE A 124 7.52 1.35 -6.28
CA ILE A 124 6.99 1.36 -7.65
C ILE A 124 6.91 2.80 -8.21
N SER A 125 6.51 3.77 -7.39
CA SER A 125 6.50 5.19 -7.77
C SER A 125 7.92 5.71 -8.07
N ILE A 126 8.93 5.31 -7.29
CA ILE A 126 10.34 5.63 -7.58
C ILE A 126 10.75 5.01 -8.92
N MET A 127 10.43 3.73 -9.16
CA MET A 127 10.73 3.09 -10.44
C MET A 127 10.09 3.85 -11.61
N SER A 128 8.85 4.31 -11.43
CA SER A 128 8.13 5.10 -12.43
C SER A 128 8.86 6.40 -12.76
N LEU A 129 9.28 7.15 -11.74
CA LEU A 129 10.00 8.41 -11.91
C LEU A 129 11.40 8.22 -12.53
N GLN A 130 12.14 7.21 -12.08
CA GLN A 130 13.45 6.85 -12.63
C GLN A 130 13.36 6.46 -14.12
N HIS A 131 12.25 5.83 -14.52
CA HIS A 131 12.01 5.46 -15.91
C HIS A 131 11.72 6.69 -16.78
N VAL A 132 10.83 7.57 -16.34
CA VAL A 132 10.41 8.79 -17.07
C VAL A 132 11.59 9.73 -17.35
N ARG A 133 12.50 9.94 -16.38
CA ARG A 133 13.71 10.78 -16.60
C ARG A 133 14.58 10.33 -17.77
N VAL A 134 14.60 9.03 -18.07
CA VAL A 134 15.46 8.45 -19.11
C VAL A 134 14.83 8.52 -20.49
N ALA A 135 13.51 8.40 -20.56
CA ALA A 135 12.80 8.61 -21.81
C ALA A 135 13.03 10.04 -22.33
N GLY A 136 13.35 11.01 -21.45
CA GLY A 136 13.48 12.44 -21.78
C GLY A 136 12.14 13.16 -21.72
N TRP A 137 11.09 12.46 -21.24
CA TRP A 137 9.72 12.94 -21.23
C TRP A 137 9.46 13.64 -19.90
N TYR A 138 8.93 14.86 -19.92
CA TYR A 138 8.50 15.59 -18.71
C TYR A 138 7.12 15.15 -18.22
N VAL A 139 6.74 13.88 -18.42
CA VAL A 139 5.42 13.38 -18.02
C VAL A 139 5.47 12.95 -16.56
N ARG A 140 5.29 13.92 -15.65
CA ARG A 140 5.19 13.71 -14.20
C ARG A 140 3.78 13.27 -13.75
N TRP A 141 2.92 12.96 -14.71
CA TRP A 141 1.48 12.77 -14.55
C TRP A 141 1.13 11.28 -14.43
N GLY A 142 0.38 10.94 -13.38
CA GLY A 142 -0.32 9.67 -13.15
C GLY A 142 -1.82 9.80 -13.45
N TRP A 143 -2.64 9.04 -12.70
CA TRP A 143 -4.11 8.93 -12.81
C TRP A 143 -4.79 10.25 -13.24
N GLY A 144 -5.38 10.29 -14.43
CA GLY A 144 -6.22 11.40 -14.90
C GLY A 144 -5.55 12.78 -14.90
N TYR A 145 -4.25 12.89 -15.24
CA TYR A 145 -3.47 14.14 -15.14
C TYR A 145 -3.13 14.58 -13.71
N LEU A 146 -3.17 13.68 -12.73
CA LEU A 146 -2.72 14.00 -11.38
C LEU A 146 -1.21 13.73 -11.25
N PRO A 147 -0.39 14.62 -10.67
CA PRO A 147 1.03 14.36 -10.48
C PRO A 147 1.28 13.07 -9.69
N LEU A 148 2.24 12.24 -10.13
CA LEU A 148 2.56 10.94 -9.52
C LEU A 148 2.73 11.01 -7.98
N PRO A 149 3.47 11.98 -7.39
CA PRO A 149 3.58 12.10 -5.94
C PRO A 149 2.24 12.35 -5.24
N ILE A 150 1.34 13.11 -5.87
CA ILE A 150 0.01 13.43 -5.33
C ILE A 150 -0.89 12.21 -5.43
N GLY A 151 -0.88 11.50 -6.56
CA GLY A 151 -1.62 10.25 -6.70
C GLY A 151 -1.19 9.18 -5.68
N TRP A 152 0.12 9.04 -5.48
CA TRP A 152 0.65 8.15 -4.45
C TRP A 152 0.25 8.60 -3.04
N LEU A 153 0.31 9.90 -2.75
CA LEU A 153 -0.13 10.45 -1.46
C LEU A 153 -1.60 10.12 -1.19
N LEU A 154 -2.51 10.37 -2.13
CA LEU A 154 -3.94 10.04 -1.98
C LEU A 154 -4.17 8.55 -1.71
N MET A 155 -3.39 7.68 -2.36
CA MET A 155 -3.46 6.25 -2.11
C MET A 155 -2.95 5.89 -0.71
N ALA A 156 -1.81 6.44 -0.30
CA ALA A 156 -1.26 6.22 1.04
C ALA A 156 -2.21 6.73 2.14
N LEU A 157 -2.85 7.88 1.94
CA LEU A 157 -3.90 8.41 2.82
C LEU A 157 -5.08 7.45 2.90
N SER A 158 -5.48 6.86 1.79
CA SER A 158 -6.58 5.88 1.76
C SER A 158 -6.26 4.65 2.62
N TYR A 159 -5.02 4.15 2.59
CA TYR A 159 -4.57 3.07 3.49
C TYR A 159 -4.54 3.50 4.96
N VAL A 160 -4.12 4.73 5.27
CA VAL A 160 -4.15 5.27 6.64
C VAL A 160 -5.60 5.38 7.16
N LEU A 161 -6.53 5.85 6.32
CA LEU A 161 -7.94 5.95 6.67
C LEU A 161 -8.58 4.57 6.90
N LEU A 162 -8.27 3.58 6.04
CA LEU A 162 -8.69 2.20 6.21
C LEU A 162 -8.18 1.63 7.55
N ALA A 163 -6.92 1.89 7.89
CA ALA A 163 -6.33 1.48 9.16
C ALA A 163 -7.04 2.12 10.36
N CYS A 164 -7.29 3.43 10.33
CA CYS A 164 -8.05 4.13 11.37
C CYS A 164 -9.46 3.56 11.56
N TRP A 165 -10.13 3.22 10.45
CA TRP A 165 -11.45 2.63 10.49
C TRP A 165 -11.43 1.21 11.09
N GLU A 166 -10.41 0.42 10.79
CA GLU A 166 -10.15 -0.89 11.39
C GLU A 166 -9.92 -0.78 12.91
N GLU A 167 -9.11 0.18 13.37
CA GLU A 167 -8.90 0.39 14.81
C GLU A 167 -10.17 0.80 15.55
N TRP A 168 -10.97 1.68 14.95
CA TRP A 168 -12.24 2.12 15.52
C TRP A 168 -13.19 0.93 15.73
N TYR A 169 -13.27 0.06 14.72
CA TYR A 169 -14.08 -1.15 14.79
C TYR A 169 -13.55 -2.15 15.83
N LEU A 170 -12.23 -2.40 15.86
CA LEU A 170 -11.61 -3.30 16.85
C LEU A 170 -11.75 -2.78 18.28
N THR A 171 -11.67 -1.47 18.49
CA THR A 171 -11.88 -0.83 19.80
C THR A 171 -13.31 -1.03 20.28
N LYS A 172 -14.31 -0.99 19.39
CA LYS A 172 -15.71 -1.27 19.76
C LYS A 172 -15.94 -2.74 20.11
N LYS A 173 -15.28 -3.66 19.41
CA LYS A 173 -15.51 -5.10 19.56
C LYS A 173 -14.70 -5.74 20.69
N HIS A 174 -13.48 -5.27 20.92
CA HIS A 174 -12.52 -5.86 21.86
C HIS A 174 -11.90 -4.78 22.76
N SER A 175 -12.74 -3.93 23.36
CA SER A 175 -12.33 -2.67 24.02
C SER A 175 -11.12 -2.78 24.94
N ARG A 176 -11.13 -3.69 25.91
CA ARG A 176 -10.05 -3.82 26.91
C ARG A 176 -8.78 -4.43 26.32
N GLU A 177 -8.90 -5.56 25.62
CA GLU A 177 -7.74 -6.27 25.04
C GLU A 177 -7.05 -5.45 23.93
N TYR A 178 -7.83 -4.72 23.12
CA TYR A 178 -7.31 -3.88 22.06
C TYR A 178 -6.65 -2.61 22.60
N GLN A 179 -7.19 -2.00 23.67
CA GLN A 179 -6.56 -0.85 24.31
C GLN A 179 -5.18 -1.18 24.89
N GLU A 180 -5.05 -2.32 25.57
CA GLU A 180 -3.75 -2.80 26.09
C GLU A 180 -2.76 -3.09 24.96
N TYR A 181 -3.24 -3.61 23.83
CA TYR A 181 -2.41 -3.83 22.64
C TYR A 181 -1.97 -2.51 21.99
N ARG A 182 -2.89 -1.54 21.86
CA ARG A 182 -2.63 -0.21 21.31
C ARG A 182 -1.56 0.56 22.09
N GLN A 183 -1.54 0.42 23.41
CA GLN A 183 -0.53 1.06 24.26
C GLN A 183 0.89 0.49 24.06
N LYS A 184 1.03 -0.75 23.58
CA LYS A 184 2.32 -1.46 23.49
C LYS A 184 2.92 -1.45 22.09
N VAL A 185 2.07 -1.43 21.07
CA VAL A 185 2.49 -1.61 19.68
C VAL A 185 2.12 -0.36 18.88
N PRO A 186 3.03 0.25 18.12
CA PRO A 186 2.75 1.44 17.31
C PRO A 186 1.80 1.19 16.13
N PHE A 187 1.08 2.22 15.69
CA PHE A 187 0.08 2.14 14.61
C PHE A 187 0.59 1.48 13.31
N MET A 188 1.57 2.09 12.65
CA MET A 188 1.97 1.66 11.29
C MET A 188 3.47 1.70 11.06
N PHE A 189 4.20 2.69 11.60
CA PHE A 189 5.66 2.74 11.52
C PHE A 189 6.29 2.35 12.86
N PRO A 190 7.42 1.62 12.87
CA PRO A 190 8.09 1.17 14.10
C PRO A 190 8.91 2.30 14.73
N LEU A 191 8.27 3.46 14.97
CA LEU A 191 8.91 4.63 15.56
C LEU A 191 8.29 4.89 16.95
N PRO A 192 9.07 5.41 17.92
CA PRO A 192 8.52 5.82 19.19
C PRO A 192 7.59 7.02 18.98
N TYR A 193 6.33 6.88 19.38
CA TYR A 193 5.35 7.97 19.31
C TYR A 193 5.32 8.74 20.62
N SER A 194 5.20 10.06 20.52
CA SER A 194 4.93 10.88 21.71
C SER A 194 3.47 10.69 22.14
N PRO A 195 3.19 10.48 23.44
CA PRO A 195 1.82 10.32 23.93
C PRO A 195 0.94 11.57 23.72
N LYS A 196 1.55 12.71 23.37
CA LYS A 196 0.85 13.97 23.11
C LYS A 196 0.27 14.07 21.69
N ILE A 197 0.76 13.27 20.74
CA ILE A 197 0.35 13.36 19.33
C ILE A 197 -0.42 12.08 18.95
N PRO A 198 -1.63 12.20 18.38
CA PRO A 198 -2.34 11.05 17.81
C PRO A 198 -1.46 10.28 16.81
N GLU A 199 -1.29 8.98 17.02
CA GLU A 199 -0.43 8.13 16.17
C GLU A 199 -0.76 8.17 14.66
N PRO A 200 -2.04 8.29 14.24
CA PRO A 200 -2.36 8.49 12.83
C PRO A 200 -1.76 9.79 12.27
N LEU A 201 -1.75 10.89 13.03
CA LEU A 201 -1.17 12.16 12.59
C LEU A 201 0.33 12.05 12.36
N SER A 202 1.05 11.38 13.26
CA SER A 202 2.48 11.10 13.08
C SER A 202 2.74 10.24 11.83
N THR A 203 1.86 9.29 11.54
CA THR A 203 1.91 8.46 10.32
C THR A 203 1.66 9.31 9.08
N LEU A 204 0.72 10.26 9.12
CA LEU A 204 0.48 11.22 8.04
C LEU A 204 1.71 12.09 7.75
N VAL A 205 2.40 12.56 8.78
CA VAL A 205 3.65 13.33 8.62
C VAL A 205 4.71 12.51 7.89
N ILE A 206 4.88 11.24 8.27
CA ILE A 206 5.84 10.34 7.60
C ILE A 206 5.45 10.10 6.13
N VAL A 207 4.16 9.87 5.86
CA VAL A 207 3.65 9.71 4.49
C VAL A 207 3.87 10.99 3.67
N LEU A 208 3.68 12.17 4.24
CA LEU A 208 3.97 13.45 3.57
C LEU A 208 5.47 13.60 3.26
N ILE A 209 6.36 13.19 4.17
CA ILE A 209 7.81 13.18 3.93
C ILE A 209 8.15 12.25 2.76
N PHE A 210 7.53 11.06 2.70
CA PHE A 210 7.72 10.13 1.57
C PHE A 210 7.16 10.66 0.25
N ALA A 211 6.02 11.36 0.29
CA ALA A 211 5.47 12.00 -0.90
C ALA A 211 6.38 13.15 -1.39
N PHE A 212 6.92 13.95 -0.47
CA PHE A 212 7.85 15.03 -0.79
C PHE A 212 9.18 14.49 -1.35
N SER A 213 9.70 13.38 -0.81
CA SER A 213 10.94 12.79 -1.32
C SER A 213 10.80 12.24 -2.75
N LEU A 214 9.60 11.83 -3.18
CA LEU A 214 9.33 11.50 -4.59
C LEU A 214 9.56 12.70 -5.53
N ILE A 215 9.52 13.94 -5.04
CA ILE A 215 9.80 15.12 -5.86
C ILE A 215 11.29 15.19 -6.24
N LEU A 216 12.17 14.54 -5.45
CA LEU A 216 13.62 14.54 -5.67
C LEU A 216 14.08 13.48 -6.68
N PHE A 217 13.26 12.46 -6.94
CA PHE A 217 13.50 11.38 -7.91
C PHE A 217 13.06 11.73 -9.33
#